data_AF-A0A947L063-F1
#
_entry.id   AF-A0A947L063-F1
#
_cell.length_a   1.000
_cell.length_b   1.000
_cell.length_c   1.000
_cell.angle_alpha   90.00
_cell.angle_beta   90.00
_cell.angle_gamma   90.00
#
_symmetry.space_group_name_H-M   'P 1'
#
loop_
_entity.id
_entity.type
_entity.pdbx_description
1 polymer ?
#
loop_
_entity_poly.entity_id
_entity_poly.type
_entity_poly.pdbx_seq_one_letter_code
_entity_poly.pdbx_strand_id
1 'polypeptide(L)'
;MMKSSLLFSTALLLSGGAALPAFAQETAAPATSAPAQPAAPAQPSASAQSAAPAQPAAPATTPAPTSFTDAELVGFANAAIEADKIQKDATIAPEAKQQQMLAAVQAQGLEPARYNQIAQATRTDPELVKKIQELAAADMAAEQPTGTP
;
A
#
# COMPACT_ATOMS: atom_id res chain seq x y z
N MET A 1 -12.95 -20.44 -20.53
CA MET A 1 -14.03 -19.43 -20.52
C MET A 1 -15.31 -20.10 -20.05
N MET A 2 -15.68 -19.92 -18.78
CA MET A 2 -16.98 -20.36 -18.25
C MET A 2 -17.64 -19.17 -17.57
N LYS A 3 -18.79 -18.79 -18.12
CA LYS A 3 -19.73 -17.76 -17.66
C LYS A 3 -20.77 -18.45 -16.79
N SER A 4 -21.17 -17.82 -15.68
CA SER A 4 -22.42 -17.99 -14.88
C SER A 4 -22.09 -17.76 -13.39
N SER A 5 -22.90 -17.12 -12.55
CA SER A 5 -24.26 -16.60 -12.65
C SER A 5 -24.44 -15.49 -11.60
N LEU A 6 -25.25 -14.49 -11.94
CA LEU A 6 -25.98 -13.61 -11.02
C LEU A 6 -26.76 -14.43 -9.98
N LEU A 7 -26.84 -13.95 -8.73
CA LEU A 7 -28.10 -13.90 -7.96
C LEU A 7 -28.02 -12.81 -6.88
N PHE A 8 -28.87 -11.80 -7.06
CA PHE A 8 -29.32 -10.81 -6.09
C PHE A 8 -30.02 -11.51 -4.90
N SER A 9 -29.79 -11.05 -3.66
CA SER A 9 -30.75 -11.33 -2.58
C SER A 9 -30.83 -10.15 -1.62
N THR A 10 -32.00 -9.53 -1.60
CA THR A 10 -32.40 -8.30 -0.93
C THR A 10 -33.20 -8.61 0.34
N ALA A 11 -33.11 -7.68 1.33
CA ALA A 11 -34.11 -7.38 2.37
C ALA A 11 -34.33 -8.43 3.47
N LEU A 12 -34.75 -8.15 4.72
CA LEU A 12 -35.14 -6.97 5.52
C LEU A 12 -35.67 -7.58 6.85
N LEU A 13 -35.58 -6.90 8.01
CA LEU A 13 -36.53 -6.93 9.16
C LEU A 13 -35.79 -6.40 10.41
N LEU A 14 -36.04 -5.22 11.01
CA LEU A 14 -37.23 -4.49 11.49
C LEU A 14 -37.79 -4.96 12.86
N SER A 15 -37.39 -4.21 13.90
CA SER A 15 -38.17 -3.72 15.06
C SER A 15 -38.55 -4.60 16.27
N GLY A 16 -38.27 -4.05 17.47
CA GLY A 16 -39.31 -3.79 18.49
C GLY A 16 -39.07 -4.29 19.93
N GLY A 17 -39.40 -3.45 20.93
CA GLY A 17 -39.85 -3.93 22.26
C GLY A 17 -39.45 -3.07 23.48
N ALA A 18 -40.43 -2.56 24.24
CA ALA A 18 -40.29 -1.65 25.38
C ALA A 18 -40.81 -2.23 26.73
N ALA A 19 -40.15 -1.82 27.83
CA ALA A 19 -40.65 -1.39 29.15
C ALA A 19 -41.35 -2.31 30.22
N LEU A 20 -41.02 -1.95 31.50
CA LEU A 20 -41.76 -2.00 32.82
C LEU A 20 -41.42 -3.14 33.83
N PRO A 21 -41.80 -3.06 35.15
CA PRO A 21 -41.46 -2.13 36.27
C PRO A 21 -41.18 -2.88 37.64
N ALA A 22 -40.93 -2.21 38.80
CA ALA A 22 -41.46 -2.56 40.17
C ALA A 22 -40.67 -2.05 41.44
N PHE A 23 -41.36 -1.22 42.25
CA PHE A 23 -41.38 -1.01 43.73
C PHE A 23 -40.12 -0.92 44.62
N ALA A 24 -39.92 0.25 45.27
CA ALA A 24 -40.21 0.44 46.72
C ALA A 24 -39.79 1.86 47.20
N GLN A 25 -40.74 2.53 47.87
CA GLN A 25 -40.65 3.82 48.57
C GLN A 25 -40.18 3.59 50.03
N GLU A 26 -39.41 4.51 50.64
CA GLU A 26 -39.68 5.00 52.00
C GLU A 26 -38.78 6.20 52.40
N THR A 27 -39.44 7.25 52.89
CA THR A 27 -39.10 8.18 53.98
C THR A 27 -38.38 9.53 53.76
N ALA A 28 -39.07 10.56 54.30
CA ALA A 28 -38.64 11.86 54.83
C ALA A 28 -38.61 13.13 53.92
N ALA A 29 -39.53 14.05 54.25
CA ALA A 29 -39.66 15.45 53.82
C ALA A 29 -38.88 16.40 54.80
N PRO A 30 -38.98 17.76 54.71
CA PRO A 30 -38.71 18.69 53.60
C PRO A 30 -37.78 19.89 53.98
N ALA A 31 -37.34 20.62 52.94
CA ALA A 31 -37.02 22.06 52.88
C ALA A 31 -35.82 22.65 53.68
N THR A 32 -34.83 23.22 52.98
CA THR A 32 -34.74 24.68 52.75
C THR A 32 -33.39 25.07 52.08
N SER A 33 -33.44 26.16 51.29
CA SER A 33 -32.34 26.97 50.70
C SER A 33 -32.01 26.76 49.22
N ALA A 34 -32.33 27.81 48.43
CA ALA A 34 -31.92 28.13 47.06
C ALA A 34 -30.40 28.44 46.96
N PRO A 35 -29.77 28.82 45.81
CA PRO A 35 -30.25 29.01 44.43
C PRO A 35 -29.35 28.38 43.32
N ALA A 36 -29.72 28.65 42.06
CA ALA A 36 -28.87 28.72 40.86
C ALA A 36 -28.39 27.41 40.17
N GLN A 37 -28.97 27.18 38.98
CA GLN A 37 -28.38 26.38 37.90
C GLN A 37 -26.95 26.81 37.56
N PRO A 38 -26.06 25.83 37.35
CA PRO A 38 -25.12 25.86 36.24
C PRO A 38 -25.52 24.81 35.21
N ALA A 39 -25.52 25.22 33.94
CA ALA A 39 -25.70 24.35 32.80
C ALA A 39 -24.76 23.13 32.87
N ALA A 40 -25.33 21.94 32.65
CA ALA A 40 -24.55 20.72 32.49
C ALA A 40 -23.62 20.87 31.27
N PRO A 41 -22.33 20.49 31.37
CA PRO A 41 -21.49 20.35 30.20
C PRO A 41 -22.04 19.22 29.33
N ALA A 42 -22.34 19.54 28.07
CA ALA A 42 -22.57 18.55 27.04
C ALA A 42 -21.35 17.62 26.98
N GLN A 43 -21.53 16.36 27.37
CA GLN A 43 -20.51 15.34 27.15
C GLN A 43 -20.55 14.95 25.67
N PRO A 44 -19.49 15.18 24.88
CA PRO A 44 -19.36 14.51 23.60
C PRO A 44 -19.05 13.03 23.88
N SER A 45 -20.06 12.18 23.73
CA SER A 45 -19.86 10.75 23.50
C SER A 45 -19.30 10.57 22.09
N ALA A 46 -18.00 10.81 21.92
CA ALA A 46 -17.25 10.32 20.77
C ALA A 46 -16.63 8.98 21.17
N SER A 47 -17.32 7.93 20.78
CA SER A 47 -16.85 6.55 20.66
C SER A 47 -15.34 6.44 20.50
N ALA A 48 -14.73 5.72 21.44
CA ALA A 48 -13.37 5.21 21.34
C ALA A 48 -13.28 4.32 20.10
N GLN A 49 -12.88 4.93 18.98
CA GLN A 49 -12.43 4.23 17.80
C GLN A 49 -11.14 3.51 18.21
N SER A 50 -11.22 2.18 18.30
CA SER A 50 -10.06 1.32 18.44
C SER A 50 -9.02 1.73 17.41
N ALA A 51 -7.96 2.41 17.86
CA ALA A 51 -6.80 2.66 17.05
C ALA A 51 -6.21 1.28 16.70
N ALA A 52 -6.35 0.89 15.44
CA ALA A 52 -5.47 -0.10 14.84
C ALA A 52 -4.02 0.32 15.14
N PRO A 53 -3.09 -0.61 15.39
CA PRO A 53 -1.71 -0.24 15.64
C PRO A 53 -1.23 0.62 14.47
N ALA A 54 -0.83 1.85 14.77
CA ALA A 54 -0.15 2.70 13.83
C ALA A 54 1.12 1.96 13.42
N GLN A 55 1.07 1.33 12.24
CA GLN A 55 2.26 0.86 11.57
C GLN A 55 3.23 2.04 11.53
N PRO A 56 4.51 1.87 11.93
CA PRO A 56 5.48 2.94 11.81
C PRO A 56 5.41 3.46 10.39
N ALA A 57 5.04 4.73 10.23
CA ALA A 57 5.25 5.42 8.98
C ALA A 57 6.76 5.33 8.73
N ALA A 58 7.17 4.49 7.78
CA ALA A 58 8.54 4.48 7.29
C ALA A 58 8.90 5.95 7.01
N PRO A 59 10.10 6.40 7.39
CA PRO A 59 10.48 7.79 7.16
C PRO A 59 10.18 8.12 5.70
N ALA A 60 9.35 9.14 5.49
CA ALA A 60 9.21 9.75 4.18
C ALA A 60 10.57 10.39 3.87
N THR A 61 11.48 9.58 3.34
CA THR A 61 12.67 10.08 2.68
C THR A 61 12.13 10.86 1.49
N THR A 62 12.11 12.19 1.62
CA THR A 62 11.99 13.09 0.48
C THR A 62 12.91 12.53 -0.60
N PRO A 63 12.40 12.12 -1.77
CA PRO A 63 13.28 11.64 -2.81
C PRO A 63 14.23 12.79 -3.12
N ALA A 64 15.52 12.56 -2.89
CA ALA A 64 16.54 13.41 -3.49
C ALA A 64 16.21 13.47 -5.00
N PRO A 65 16.49 14.59 -5.69
CA PRO A 65 16.49 14.59 -7.15
C PRO A 65 17.60 13.67 -7.63
N THR A 66 17.35 12.35 -7.57
CA THR A 66 18.23 11.32 -8.07
C THR A 66 18.04 11.35 -9.57
N SER A 67 18.86 12.16 -10.23
CA SER A 67 19.09 11.96 -11.65
C SER A 67 19.74 10.59 -11.80
N PHE A 68 19.07 9.69 -12.52
CA PHE A 68 19.57 8.37 -12.84
C PHE A 68 20.41 8.45 -14.12
N THR A 69 21.55 7.76 -14.14
CA THR A 69 22.39 7.68 -15.34
C THR A 69 21.80 6.71 -16.36
N ASP A 70 22.09 6.89 -17.65
CA ASP A 70 21.57 6.00 -18.70
C ASP A 70 21.98 4.53 -18.47
N ALA A 71 23.19 4.29 -17.95
CA ALA A 71 23.66 2.96 -17.57
C ALA A 71 22.83 2.34 -16.42
N GLU A 72 22.45 3.12 -15.41
CA GLU A 72 21.56 2.65 -14.34
C GLU A 72 20.17 2.30 -14.87
N LEU A 73 19.67 3.07 -15.86
CA LEU A 73 18.37 2.84 -16.48
C LEU A 73 18.34 1.58 -17.36
N VAL A 74 19.41 1.35 -18.14
CA VAL A 74 19.61 0.11 -18.91
C VAL A 74 19.72 -1.09 -17.95
N GLY A 75 20.55 -0.98 -16.92
CA GLY A 75 20.70 -2.04 -15.91
C GLY A 75 19.39 -2.35 -15.17
N PHE A 76 18.56 -1.35 -14.91
CA PHE A 76 17.22 -1.55 -14.36
C PHE A 76 16.31 -2.34 -15.31
N ALA A 77 16.28 -2.00 -16.59
CA ALA A 77 15.48 -2.71 -17.59
C ALA A 77 15.88 -4.17 -17.71
N ASN A 78 17.18 -4.44 -17.83
CA ASN A 78 17.72 -5.79 -17.92
C ASN A 78 17.48 -6.59 -16.64
N ALA A 79 17.68 -5.99 -15.46
CA ALA A 79 17.38 -6.63 -14.18
C ALA A 79 15.89 -6.96 -14.04
N ALA A 80 14.99 -6.13 -14.56
CA ALA A 80 13.55 -6.39 -14.54
C ALA A 80 13.17 -7.61 -15.43
N ILE A 81 13.83 -7.78 -16.58
CA ILE A 81 13.66 -8.96 -17.44
C ILE A 81 14.12 -10.23 -16.72
N GLU A 82 15.31 -10.21 -16.12
CA GLU A 82 15.82 -11.35 -15.34
C GLU A 82 14.97 -11.64 -14.10
N ALA A 83 14.51 -10.60 -13.41
CA ALA A 83 13.60 -10.73 -12.29
C ALA A 83 12.28 -11.42 -12.69
N ASP A 84 11.69 -11.04 -13.83
CA ASP A 84 10.48 -11.70 -14.34
C ASP A 84 10.74 -13.17 -14.70
N LYS A 85 11.89 -13.49 -15.30
CA LYS A 85 12.30 -14.88 -15.56
C LYS A 85 12.41 -15.69 -14.27
N ILE A 86 13.12 -15.17 -13.26
CA ILE A 86 13.24 -15.80 -11.93
C ILE A 86 11.87 -15.96 -11.26
N GLN A 87 11.00 -14.96 -11.39
CA GLN A 87 9.66 -14.97 -10.81
C GLN A 87 8.80 -16.07 -11.42
N LYS A 88 8.86 -16.24 -12.75
CA LYS A 88 8.12 -17.25 -13.52
C LYS A 88 8.72 -18.64 -13.46
N ASP A 89 10.00 -18.76 -13.09
CA ASP A 89 10.66 -20.04 -12.93
C ASP A 89 10.05 -20.82 -11.74
N ALA A 90 9.40 -21.95 -12.03
CA ALA A 90 8.78 -22.81 -11.02
C ALA A 90 9.77 -23.80 -10.37
N THR A 91 10.99 -23.91 -10.92
CA THR A 91 12.05 -24.77 -10.40
C THR A 91 12.82 -24.09 -9.26
N ILE A 92 12.81 -22.76 -9.21
CA ILE A 92 13.42 -21.97 -8.14
C ILE A 92 12.47 -21.91 -6.94
N ALA A 93 12.94 -22.36 -5.78
CA ALA A 93 12.21 -22.23 -4.52
C ALA A 93 11.88 -20.75 -4.21
N PRO A 94 10.71 -20.43 -3.64
CA PRO A 94 10.30 -19.05 -3.39
C PRO A 94 11.28 -18.28 -2.51
N GLU A 95 11.95 -18.95 -1.57
CA GLU A 95 12.97 -18.38 -0.68
C GLU A 95 14.24 -18.00 -1.47
N ALA A 96 14.59 -18.80 -2.48
CA ALA A 96 15.76 -18.55 -3.34
C ALA A 96 15.50 -17.46 -4.39
N LYS A 97 14.24 -17.22 -4.77
CA LYS A 97 13.88 -16.19 -5.77
C LYS A 97 14.35 -14.80 -5.36
N GLN A 98 14.17 -14.42 -4.09
CA GLN A 98 14.60 -13.11 -3.62
C GLN A 98 16.13 -12.93 -3.73
N GLN A 99 16.90 -13.96 -3.38
CA GLN A 99 18.36 -13.93 -3.48
C GLN A 99 18.84 -13.89 -4.94
N GLN A 100 18.21 -14.68 -5.82
CA GLN A 100 18.51 -14.68 -7.25
C GLN A 100 18.20 -13.32 -7.90
N MET A 101 17.08 -12.70 -7.52
CA MET A 101 16.70 -11.39 -8.03
C MET A 101 17.69 -10.30 -7.56
N LEU A 102 18.14 -10.37 -6.31
CA LEU A 102 19.18 -9.47 -5.79
C LEU A 102 20.52 -9.67 -6.51
N ALA A 103 20.87 -10.91 -6.84
CA ALA A 103 22.08 -11.23 -7.61
C ALA A 103 21.97 -10.71 -9.05
N ALA A 104 20.80 -10.84 -9.69
CA ALA A 104 20.55 -10.31 -11.03
C ALA A 104 20.70 -8.78 -11.09
N VAL A 105 20.17 -8.07 -10.09
CA VAL A 105 20.32 -6.61 -9.97
C VAL A 105 21.80 -6.22 -9.82
N GLN A 106 22.54 -6.91 -8.96
CA GLN A 106 23.98 -6.66 -8.78
C GLN A 106 24.81 -7.02 -10.02
N ALA A 107 24.42 -8.06 -10.77
CA ALA A 107 25.07 -8.46 -12.01
C ALA A 107 24.94 -7.38 -13.11
N GLN A 108 23.91 -6.54 -13.04
CA GLN A 108 23.75 -5.36 -13.91
C GLN A 108 24.57 -4.15 -13.44
N GLY A 109 25.44 -4.31 -12.44
CA GLY A 109 26.20 -3.21 -11.84
C GLY A 109 25.33 -2.22 -11.07
N LEU A 110 24.10 -2.61 -10.74
CA LEU A 110 23.12 -1.77 -10.07
C LEU A 110 23.06 -2.12 -8.58
N GLU A 111 23.14 -1.11 -7.72
CA GLU A 111 22.91 -1.30 -6.28
C GLU A 111 21.43 -1.63 -6.03
N PRO A 112 21.09 -2.52 -5.07
CA PRO A 112 19.70 -2.82 -4.73
C PRO A 112 18.90 -1.58 -4.32
N ALA A 113 19.54 -0.65 -3.62
CA ALA A 113 18.94 0.62 -3.25
C ALA A 113 18.60 1.47 -4.50
N ARG A 114 19.48 1.48 -5.51
CA ARG A 114 19.25 2.19 -6.78
C ARG A 114 18.14 1.56 -7.60
N TYR A 115 18.10 0.24 -7.70
CA TYR A 115 16.98 -0.46 -8.35
C TYR A 115 15.63 -0.06 -7.75
N ASN A 116 15.52 -0.08 -6.42
CA ASN A 116 14.29 0.30 -5.73
C ASN A 116 13.94 1.79 -5.87
N GLN A 117 14.93 2.67 -5.97
CA GLN A 117 14.71 4.09 -6.25
C GLN A 117 14.16 4.30 -7.66
N ILE A 118 14.75 3.66 -8.67
CA ILE A 118 14.27 3.73 -10.06
C ILE A 118 12.85 3.13 -10.14
N ALA A 119 12.62 1.97 -9.53
CA ALA A 119 11.30 1.33 -9.49
C ALA A 119 10.22 2.23 -8.89
N GLN A 120 10.54 3.00 -7.85
CA GLN A 120 9.61 3.97 -7.25
C GLN A 120 9.40 5.17 -8.17
N ALA A 121 10.47 5.73 -8.73
CA ALA A 121 10.40 6.86 -9.65
C ALA A 121 9.57 6.52 -10.90
N THR A 122 9.71 5.31 -11.46
CA THR A 122 8.93 4.86 -12.62
C THR A 122 7.42 4.78 -12.37
N ARG A 123 6.98 4.71 -11.12
CA ARG A 123 5.54 4.71 -10.78
C ARG A 123 4.93 6.10 -10.88
N THR A 124 5.74 7.14 -10.69
CA THR A 124 5.29 8.55 -10.65
C THR A 124 5.77 9.35 -11.85
N ASP A 125 6.75 8.84 -12.59
CA ASP A 125 7.39 9.51 -13.73
C ASP A 125 7.28 8.65 -15.01
N PRO A 126 6.31 8.96 -15.89
CA PRO A 126 6.14 8.21 -17.14
C PRO A 126 7.22 8.53 -18.18
N GLU A 127 7.85 9.71 -18.12
CA GLU A 127 8.94 10.08 -19.02
C GLU A 127 10.18 9.23 -18.74
N LEU A 128 10.45 8.95 -17.46
CA LEU A 128 11.48 8.01 -17.02
C LEU A 128 11.24 6.61 -17.56
N VAL A 129 10.00 6.11 -17.50
CA VAL A 129 9.63 4.80 -18.07
C VAL A 129 9.89 4.76 -19.58
N LYS A 130 9.56 5.83 -20.29
CA LYS A 130 9.84 5.94 -21.73
C LYS A 130 11.35 5.93 -22.00
N LYS A 131 12.10 6.73 -21.26
CA LYS A 131 13.57 6.81 -21.38
C LYS A 131 14.24 5.46 -21.11
N ILE A 132 13.82 4.72 -20.08
CA ILE A 132 14.30 3.37 -19.80
C ILE A 132 14.07 2.43 -21.00
N GLN A 133 12.88 2.46 -21.60
CA GLN A 133 12.56 1.63 -22.76
C GLN A 133 13.39 2.02 -23.99
N GLU A 134 13.57 3.32 -24.26
CA GLU A 134 14.36 3.82 -25.39
C GLU A 134 15.84 3.44 -25.24
N LEU A 135 16.40 3.60 -24.04
CA LEU A 135 17.79 3.22 -23.75
C LEU A 135 18.00 1.72 -23.84
N ALA A 136 17.10 0.92 -23.25
CA ALA A 136 17.19 -0.54 -23.35
C ALA A 136 17.06 -1.02 -24.80
N ALA A 137 16.19 -0.41 -25.60
CA ALA A 137 16.07 -0.72 -27.02
C ALA A 137 17.32 -0.33 -27.81
N ALA A 138 17.93 0.83 -27.49
CA ALA A 138 19.18 1.27 -28.10
C ALA A 138 20.37 0.35 -27.74
N ASP A 139 20.43 -0.12 -26.49
CA ASP A 139 21.43 -1.07 -26.01
C ASP A 139 21.33 -2.40 -26.78
N MET A 140 20.13 -3.00 -26.84
CA MET A 140 19.88 -4.21 -27.63
C MET A 140 20.21 -4.05 -29.12
N ALA A 141 19.98 -2.85 -29.68
CA ALA A 141 20.30 -2.55 -31.08
C ALA A 141 21.81 -2.35 -31.31
N ALA A 142 22.54 -1.82 -30.32
CA ALA A 142 23.99 -1.65 -30.37
C ALA A 142 24.74 -2.98 -30.23
N GLU A 143 24.16 -3.94 -29.50
CA GLU A 143 24.68 -5.31 -29.36
C GLU A 143 24.36 -6.21 -30.56
N GLN A 144 23.49 -5.78 -31.48
CA GLN A 144 23.33 -6.45 -32.76
C GLN A 144 24.50 -6.02 -33.66
N PRO A 145 25.52 -6.88 -33.90
CA PRO A 145 26.55 -6.55 -34.86
C PRO A 145 25.84 -6.31 -36.19
N THR A 146 25.98 -5.11 -36.72
CA THR A 146 25.57 -4.78 -38.09
C THR A 146 26.25 -5.79 -39.00
N GLY A 147 25.49 -6.81 -39.40
CA GLY A 147 25.89 -7.79 -40.39
C GLY A 147 26.33 -7.03 -41.62
N THR A 148 27.62 -7.11 -41.91
CA THR A 148 28.26 -6.47 -43.05
C THR A 148 27.65 -7.06 -44.33
N PRO A 149 27.30 -6.23 -45.34
CA PRO A 149 26.67 -6.67 -46.59
C PRO A 149 27.54 -7.63 -47.41
#